data_AF-A0AA42ZM75-F1
#
_entry.id   AF-A0AA42ZM75-F1
#
_cell.length_a   1.000
_cell.length_b   1.000
_cell.length_c   1.000
_cell.angle_alpha   90.00
_cell.angle_beta   90.00
_cell.angle_gamma   90.00
#
_symmetry.space_group_name_H-M   'P 1'
#
loop_
_entity.id
_entity.type
_entity.pdbx_description
1 polymer ?
#
loop_
_entity_poly.entity_id
_entity_poly.type
_entity_poly.pdbx_seq_one_letter_code
_entity_poly.pdbx_strand_id
1 'polypeptide(L)'
;MADSGLMQPRTRIFSHLVRDYMRGSPVVLSGDATVAELLGRMAAAKQTSALITNPAGRLAGIVTEQDVTRRIALRCDGSEAVGNIMSTPVRTIDADDYLYYAIARMRRFGWHHMPVTDRRGRPLGVINLSDALAVAGEQVLREIDLISHQDTLDGLREIKAAQVDLADSLFLDNVPAPEIQAVITHINRDIHRRLIETHVEAMAQSGWGEPPVPFSLIIMGSGGRGENFLYPDQDNGFILEDYPDKEHGPIDIFFIELAERMTRDLDAVGFPYCGGYVMATNPVWRKTRTQWRDQIRMWGRKRSVIAIQLSDIFFDFQGAFGEVWMAEELRRHVTKMAKSSPAFLDELRREVSQAGVALGWFGRFRTDTEKPEHKGEINLKHAGTLALVSNVRLLCLREGIAVTTTLGRIAALHDAGVFDKDEQDYLSGAFHHITRLLLRQQINDFKSGNKVGNHVHPDALSEREKDILVDSLKAIETLRKRVSNEFAGELF
;
A
#
# COMPACT_ATOMS: atom_id res chain seq x y z
N MET A 1 -39.64 -4.05 -22.19
CA MET A 1 -38.35 -4.70 -21.94
C MET A 1 -37.79 -4.03 -20.71
N ALA A 2 -37.85 -4.72 -19.57
CA ALA A 2 -37.43 -4.19 -18.29
C ALA A 2 -35.90 -4.17 -18.25
N ASP A 3 -35.35 -2.97 -18.07
CA ASP A 3 -33.96 -2.74 -17.75
C ASP A 3 -33.70 -3.37 -16.37
N SER A 4 -33.00 -4.50 -16.34
CA SER A 4 -32.57 -5.13 -15.10
C SER A 4 -31.45 -4.29 -14.51
N GLY A 5 -31.83 -3.17 -13.89
CA GLY A 5 -30.97 -2.33 -13.08
C GLY A 5 -30.46 -3.13 -11.87
N LEU A 6 -29.41 -3.92 -12.10
CA LEU A 6 -28.53 -4.38 -11.02
C LEU A 6 -27.95 -3.11 -10.40
N MET A 7 -28.55 -2.70 -9.27
CA MET A 7 -28.06 -1.62 -8.43
C MET A 7 -26.58 -1.93 -8.15
N GLN A 8 -25.67 -1.14 -8.71
CA GLN A 8 -24.25 -1.38 -8.48
C GLN A 8 -23.97 -1.28 -6.97
N PRO A 9 -23.06 -2.11 -6.41
CA PRO A 9 -22.72 -2.05 -4.99
C PRO A 9 -22.38 -0.62 -4.61
N ARG A 10 -23.02 -0.10 -3.56
CA ARG A 10 -23.01 1.34 -3.23
C ARG A 10 -21.61 1.83 -2.85
N THR A 11 -20.77 0.92 -2.36
CA THR A 11 -19.41 1.14 -1.90
C THR A 11 -18.32 0.90 -2.96
N ARG A 12 -18.69 0.67 -4.23
CA ARG A 12 -17.73 0.44 -5.34
C ARG A 12 -16.69 1.54 -5.52
N ILE A 13 -16.99 2.77 -5.09
CA ILE A 13 -16.05 3.88 -5.14
C ILE A 13 -14.76 3.63 -4.35
N PHE A 14 -14.80 2.75 -3.35
CA PHE A 14 -13.64 2.35 -2.56
C PHE A 14 -12.72 1.39 -3.34
N SER A 15 -13.19 0.79 -4.43
CA SER A 15 -12.39 -0.01 -5.35
C SER A 15 -12.09 0.67 -6.70
N HIS A 16 -12.69 1.83 -6.97
CA HIS A 16 -12.40 2.63 -8.17
C HIS A 16 -11.06 3.36 -8.06
N LEU A 17 -10.31 3.42 -9.16
CA LEU A 17 -9.04 4.13 -9.23
C LEU A 17 -9.19 5.51 -9.84
N VAL A 18 -8.30 6.43 -9.48
CA VAL A 18 -8.27 7.79 -10.03
C VAL A 18 -8.14 7.80 -11.55
N ARG A 19 -7.33 6.90 -12.13
CA ARG A 19 -7.15 6.78 -13.59
C ARG A 19 -8.44 6.56 -14.36
N ASP A 20 -9.45 5.94 -13.76
CA ASP A 20 -10.71 5.62 -14.42
C ASP A 20 -11.65 6.83 -14.50
N TYR A 21 -11.36 7.87 -13.70
CA TYR A 21 -12.21 9.05 -13.51
C TYR A 21 -11.51 10.38 -13.81
N MET A 22 -10.20 10.35 -14.07
CA MET A 22 -9.45 11.54 -14.47
C MET A 22 -9.82 11.97 -15.89
N ARG A 23 -9.80 13.28 -16.14
CA ARG A 23 -9.74 13.78 -17.52
C ARG A 23 -8.30 13.69 -18.00
N GLY A 24 -8.06 12.80 -18.96
CA GLY A 24 -6.77 12.70 -19.65
C GLY A 24 -6.50 13.89 -20.57
N SER A 25 -5.26 13.98 -21.09
CA SER A 25 -4.81 15.06 -21.98
C SER A 25 -5.05 16.48 -21.39
N PRO A 26 -4.46 16.79 -20.22
CA PRO A 26 -4.58 18.11 -19.64
C PRO A 26 -3.86 19.15 -20.51
N VAL A 27 -4.29 20.41 -20.45
CA VAL A 27 -3.48 21.51 -20.97
C VAL A 27 -2.20 21.58 -20.16
N VAL A 28 -1.05 21.33 -20.81
CA VAL A 28 0.28 21.41 -20.20
C VAL A 28 1.08 22.53 -20.84
N LEU A 29 1.69 23.37 -20.00
CA LEU A 29 2.54 24.49 -20.40
C LEU A 29 3.85 24.48 -19.59
N SER A 30 4.87 25.13 -20.12
CA SER A 30 6.09 25.46 -19.39
C SER A 30 5.89 26.74 -18.56
N GLY A 31 6.68 26.92 -17.51
CA GLY A 31 6.55 28.07 -16.59
C GLY A 31 6.79 29.45 -17.23
N ASP A 32 7.48 29.50 -18.37
CA ASP A 32 7.77 30.70 -19.16
C ASP A 32 6.68 31.07 -20.17
N ALA A 33 5.68 30.20 -20.39
CA ALA A 33 4.54 30.52 -21.23
C ALA A 33 3.75 31.72 -20.68
N THR A 34 3.08 32.47 -21.56
CA THR A 34 2.34 33.67 -21.15
C THR A 34 0.92 33.34 -20.67
N VAL A 35 0.33 34.21 -19.85
CA VAL A 35 -1.10 34.11 -19.46
C VAL A 35 -2.02 34.12 -20.69
N ALA A 36 -1.69 34.89 -21.73
CA ALA A 36 -2.45 34.91 -22.97
C ALA A 36 -2.43 33.54 -23.69
N GLU A 37 -1.26 32.90 -23.76
CA GLU A 37 -1.14 31.54 -24.32
C GLU A 37 -1.93 30.52 -23.50
N LEU A 38 -1.82 30.60 -22.17
CA LEU A 38 -2.58 29.77 -21.24
C LEU A 38 -4.08 29.85 -21.51
N LEU A 39 -4.63 31.06 -21.54
CA LEU A 39 -6.06 31.28 -21.80
C LEU A 39 -6.47 30.77 -23.18
N GLY A 40 -5.65 30.97 -24.21
CA GLY A 40 -5.87 30.44 -25.55
C GLY A 40 -5.95 28.92 -25.58
N ARG A 41 -5.01 28.23 -24.91
CA ARG A 41 -5.00 26.75 -24.84
C ARG A 41 -6.15 26.19 -24.01
N MET A 42 -6.46 26.81 -22.86
CA MET A 42 -7.59 26.43 -22.01
C MET A 42 -8.93 26.57 -22.75
N ALA A 43 -9.14 27.69 -23.45
CA ALA A 43 -10.33 27.92 -24.25
C ALA A 43 -10.45 26.91 -25.41
N ALA A 44 -9.35 26.66 -26.15
CA ALA A 44 -9.34 25.69 -27.25
C ALA A 44 -9.64 24.26 -26.77
N ALA A 45 -9.11 23.87 -25.61
CA ALA A 45 -9.32 22.55 -25.02
C ALA A 45 -10.63 22.44 -24.22
N LYS A 46 -11.35 23.54 -23.99
CA LYS A 46 -12.53 23.63 -23.11
C LYS A 46 -12.23 23.10 -21.69
N GLN A 47 -11.08 23.48 -21.14
CA GLN A 47 -10.62 23.07 -19.82
C GLN A 47 -10.49 24.29 -18.89
N THR A 48 -10.86 24.12 -17.62
CA THR A 48 -10.86 25.19 -16.60
C THR A 48 -9.60 25.22 -15.75
N SER A 49 -8.63 24.36 -16.03
CA SER A 49 -7.30 24.36 -15.41
C SER A 49 -6.23 23.93 -16.41
N ALA A 50 -4.99 24.32 -16.11
CA ALA A 50 -3.79 23.89 -16.82
C ALA A 50 -2.69 23.50 -15.83
N LEU A 51 -1.87 22.54 -16.25
CA LEU A 51 -0.74 22.03 -15.50
C LEU A 51 0.56 22.68 -16.00
N ILE A 52 1.37 23.18 -15.07
CA ILE A 52 2.65 23.81 -15.38
C ILE A 52 3.77 22.82 -15.09
N THR A 53 4.70 22.65 -16.03
CA THR A 53 5.83 21.72 -15.90
C THR A 53 7.16 22.44 -15.87
N ASN A 54 8.13 21.83 -15.20
CA ASN A 54 9.53 22.23 -15.27
C ASN A 54 10.21 21.66 -16.54
N PRO A 55 11.45 22.08 -16.86
CA PRO A 55 12.16 21.57 -18.05
C PRO A 55 12.38 20.05 -18.08
N ALA A 56 12.31 19.37 -16.93
CA ALA A 56 12.39 17.91 -16.84
C ALA A 56 11.04 17.21 -17.10
N GLY A 57 9.99 17.96 -17.45
CA GLY A 57 8.65 17.44 -17.70
C GLY A 57 7.88 17.02 -16.44
N ARG A 58 8.36 17.40 -15.25
CA ARG A 58 7.68 17.14 -13.97
C ARG A 58 6.74 18.30 -13.65
N LEU A 59 5.64 17.99 -12.98
CA LEU A 59 4.68 18.98 -12.54
C LEU A 59 5.34 19.98 -11.57
N ALA A 60 5.16 21.27 -11.84
CA ALA A 60 5.68 22.39 -11.07
C ALA A 60 4.57 23.25 -10.44
N GLY A 61 3.38 23.27 -11.05
CA GLY A 61 2.24 24.03 -10.54
C GLY A 61 0.94 23.75 -11.29
N ILE A 62 -0.14 24.36 -10.82
CA ILE A 62 -1.46 24.38 -11.49
C ILE A 62 -1.95 25.83 -11.60
N VAL A 63 -2.62 26.16 -12.69
CA VAL A 63 -3.36 27.42 -12.85
C VAL A 63 -4.82 27.09 -13.18
N THR A 64 -5.76 27.74 -12.49
CA THR A 64 -7.20 27.60 -12.75
C THR A 64 -7.79 28.90 -13.30
N GLU A 65 -8.96 28.83 -13.95
CA GLU A 65 -9.70 30.04 -14.36
C GLU A 65 -9.96 31.00 -13.18
N GLN A 66 -10.17 30.45 -11.98
CA GLN A 66 -10.39 31.26 -10.77
C GLN A 66 -9.11 31.99 -10.34
N ASP A 67 -7.93 31.36 -10.46
CA ASP A 67 -6.64 32.00 -10.18
C ASP A 67 -6.40 33.15 -11.16
N VAL A 68 -6.65 32.91 -12.44
CA VAL A 68 -6.54 33.92 -13.49
C VAL A 68 -7.50 35.08 -13.24
N THR A 69 -8.77 34.80 -12.90
CA THR A 69 -9.76 35.84 -12.61
C THR A 69 -9.37 36.68 -11.39
N ARG A 70 -8.92 36.05 -10.29
CA ARG A 70 -8.47 36.76 -9.09
C ARG A 70 -7.26 37.64 -9.35
N ARG A 71 -6.33 37.23 -10.21
CA ARG A 71 -5.10 37.99 -10.49
C ARG A 71 -5.25 39.01 -11.62
N ILE A 72 -6.06 38.75 -12.65
CA ILE A 72 -6.38 39.73 -13.71
C ILE A 72 -7.17 40.91 -13.16
N ALA A 73 -8.06 40.69 -12.19
CA ALA A 73 -8.73 41.78 -11.47
C ALA A 73 -7.73 42.76 -10.79
N LEU A 74 -6.45 42.35 -10.64
CA LEU A 74 -5.38 43.09 -9.98
C LEU A 74 -4.27 43.60 -10.94
N ARG A 75 -4.50 43.63 -12.27
CA ARG A 75 -3.64 44.21 -13.34
C ARG A 75 -2.58 43.32 -14.02
N CYS A 76 -2.87 42.05 -14.35
CA CYS A 76 -2.03 41.28 -15.29
C CYS A 76 -2.30 41.70 -16.75
N ASP A 77 -1.28 41.99 -17.55
CA ASP A 77 -1.40 42.43 -18.95
C ASP A 77 -1.38 41.28 -19.99
N GLY A 78 -1.58 40.04 -19.55
CA GLY A 78 -1.58 38.84 -20.39
C GLY A 78 -0.19 38.39 -20.85
N SER A 79 0.84 39.24 -20.73
CA SER A 79 2.24 38.93 -21.09
C SER A 79 3.04 38.27 -19.97
N GLU A 80 2.53 38.34 -18.74
CA GLU A 80 3.15 37.72 -17.56
C GLU A 80 3.33 36.21 -17.72
N ALA A 81 4.43 35.68 -17.19
CA ALA A 81 4.74 34.26 -17.22
C ALA A 81 3.83 33.46 -16.27
N VAL A 82 3.31 32.32 -16.72
CA VAL A 82 2.42 31.45 -15.94
C VAL A 82 3.07 30.94 -14.66
N GLY A 83 4.40 30.80 -14.63
CA GLY A 83 5.16 30.41 -13.45
C GLY A 83 5.04 31.40 -12.28
N ASN A 84 4.74 32.68 -12.54
CA ASN A 84 4.52 33.68 -11.50
C ASN A 84 3.10 33.62 -10.93
N ILE A 85 2.15 33.07 -11.71
CA ILE A 85 0.73 33.01 -11.32
C ILE A 85 0.25 31.64 -10.86
N MET A 86 1.05 30.59 -11.09
CA MET A 86 0.70 29.23 -10.68
C MET A 86 0.62 29.07 -9.17
N SER A 87 -0.28 28.18 -8.75
CA SER A 87 -0.31 27.67 -7.38
C SER A 87 0.81 26.64 -7.21
N THR A 88 1.69 26.88 -6.23
CA THR A 88 2.84 26.04 -5.89
C THR A 88 3.13 26.12 -4.37
N PRO A 89 3.54 25.02 -3.70
CA PRO A 89 3.68 23.67 -4.23
C PRO A 89 2.33 23.04 -4.56
N VAL A 90 2.25 22.37 -5.71
CA VAL A 90 1.01 21.72 -6.15
C VAL A 90 0.90 20.32 -5.57
N ARG A 91 -0.23 20.04 -4.91
CA ARG A 91 -0.52 18.71 -4.36
C ARG A 91 -1.10 17.83 -5.46
N THR A 92 -0.57 16.62 -5.60
CA THR A 92 -0.97 15.66 -6.64
C THR A 92 -1.54 14.39 -6.03
N ILE A 93 -2.13 13.56 -6.90
CA ILE A 93 -2.56 12.20 -6.60
C ILE A 93 -1.99 11.24 -7.65
N ASP A 94 -1.65 10.02 -7.25
CA ASP A 94 -1.20 9.00 -8.20
C ASP A 94 -2.39 8.44 -8.99
N ALA A 95 -2.17 8.08 -10.25
CA ALA A 95 -3.19 7.45 -11.08
C ALA A 95 -3.68 6.09 -10.54
N ASP A 96 -2.88 5.41 -9.72
CA ASP A 96 -3.21 4.15 -9.03
C ASP A 96 -3.82 4.35 -7.64
N ASP A 97 -3.98 5.59 -7.16
CA ASP A 97 -4.69 5.82 -5.90
C ASP A 97 -6.20 5.64 -6.09
N TYR A 98 -6.90 5.36 -5.00
CA TYR A 98 -8.34 5.17 -5.02
C TYR A 98 -9.11 6.49 -5.18
N LEU A 99 -10.26 6.44 -5.85
CA LEU A 99 -11.10 7.61 -6.12
C LEU A 99 -11.61 8.26 -4.82
N TYR A 100 -12.03 7.46 -3.84
CA TYR A 100 -12.49 7.99 -2.55
C TYR A 100 -11.43 8.86 -1.87
N TYR A 101 -10.15 8.50 -2.03
CA TYR A 101 -9.02 9.22 -1.45
C TYR A 101 -8.81 10.58 -2.13
N ALA A 102 -9.00 10.65 -3.45
CA ALA A 102 -9.03 11.92 -4.18
C ALA A 102 -10.12 12.84 -3.63
N ILE A 103 -11.35 12.31 -3.50
CA ILE A 103 -12.52 13.05 -3.00
C ILE A 103 -12.27 13.55 -1.58
N ALA A 104 -11.77 12.69 -0.69
CA ALA A 104 -11.40 13.03 0.68
C ALA A 104 -10.47 14.25 0.74
N ARG A 105 -9.37 14.20 -0.02
CA ARG A 105 -8.38 15.30 -0.06
C ARG A 105 -8.96 16.57 -0.65
N MET A 106 -9.64 16.46 -1.79
CA MET A 106 -10.23 17.62 -2.47
C MET A 106 -11.26 18.33 -1.59
N ARG A 107 -12.15 17.60 -0.90
CA ARG A 107 -13.11 18.18 0.05
C ARG A 107 -12.42 18.84 1.22
N ARG A 108 -11.44 18.15 1.82
CA ARG A 108 -10.69 18.64 2.98
C ARG A 108 -9.98 19.96 2.71
N PHE A 109 -9.33 20.11 1.55
CA PHE A 109 -8.59 21.31 1.20
C PHE A 109 -9.39 22.33 0.38
N GLY A 110 -10.67 22.05 0.09
CA GLY A 110 -11.51 22.91 -0.74
C GLY A 110 -11.03 23.00 -2.19
N TRP A 111 -10.40 21.95 -2.71
CA TRP A 111 -9.92 21.92 -4.09
C TRP A 111 -10.99 21.40 -5.05
N HIS A 112 -11.14 22.11 -6.17
CA HIS A 112 -12.01 21.68 -7.27
C HIS A 112 -11.27 20.88 -8.35
N HIS A 113 -9.96 21.06 -8.46
CA HIS A 113 -9.08 20.41 -9.42
C HIS A 113 -7.89 19.82 -8.70
N MET A 114 -7.56 18.56 -8.99
CA MET A 114 -6.39 17.89 -8.44
C MET A 114 -5.59 17.23 -9.57
N PRO A 115 -4.32 17.61 -9.78
CA PRO A 115 -3.49 16.98 -10.80
C PRO A 115 -3.23 15.52 -10.49
N VAL A 116 -3.35 14.68 -11.52
CA VAL A 116 -3.01 13.27 -11.49
C VAL A 116 -1.64 13.10 -12.12
N THR A 117 -0.72 12.46 -11.41
CA THR A 117 0.64 12.21 -11.88
C THR A 117 0.96 10.72 -11.92
N ASP A 118 1.97 10.35 -12.72
CA ASP A 118 2.64 9.07 -12.50
C ASP A 118 3.59 9.15 -11.30
N ARG A 119 4.15 8.00 -10.90
CA ARG A 119 5.12 7.89 -9.79
C ARG A 119 6.43 8.67 -10.00
N ARG A 120 6.67 9.22 -11.20
CA ARG A 120 7.82 10.08 -11.51
C ARG A 120 7.47 11.57 -11.46
N GLY A 121 6.24 11.91 -11.07
CA GLY A 121 5.74 13.28 -10.99
C GLY A 121 5.40 13.90 -12.34
N ARG A 122 5.23 13.09 -13.40
CA ARG A 122 4.80 13.57 -14.71
C ARG A 122 3.27 13.67 -14.75
N PRO A 123 2.69 14.76 -15.29
CA PRO A 123 1.25 14.91 -15.34
C PRO A 123 0.61 13.91 -16.32
N LEU A 124 -0.44 13.23 -15.87
CA LEU A 124 -1.27 12.31 -16.66
C LEU A 124 -2.65 12.89 -16.97
N GLY A 125 -3.19 13.69 -16.05
CA GLY A 125 -4.55 14.22 -16.13
C GLY A 125 -4.91 15.12 -14.96
N VAL A 126 -6.19 15.48 -14.89
CA VAL A 126 -6.78 16.21 -13.76
C VAL A 126 -8.06 15.52 -13.34
N ILE A 127 -8.26 15.36 -12.04
CA ILE A 127 -9.55 14.96 -11.49
C ILE A 127 -10.31 16.21 -11.01
N ASN A 128 -11.59 16.28 -11.38
CA ASN A 128 -12.49 17.35 -10.95
C ASN A 128 -13.39 16.83 -9.84
N LEU A 129 -13.58 17.63 -8.79
CA LEU A 129 -14.39 17.21 -7.64
C LEU A 129 -15.84 16.93 -8.07
N SER A 130 -16.40 17.74 -8.97
CA SER A 130 -17.77 17.54 -9.48
C SER A 130 -17.94 16.19 -10.20
N ASP A 131 -16.96 15.80 -11.01
CA ASP A 131 -16.99 14.57 -11.79
C ASP A 131 -16.84 13.35 -10.86
N ALA A 132 -15.97 13.48 -9.85
CA ALA A 132 -15.76 12.46 -8.83
C ALA A 132 -16.97 12.30 -7.87
N LEU A 133 -17.64 13.41 -7.51
CA LEU A 133 -18.84 13.37 -6.67
C LEU A 133 -20.07 12.85 -7.42
N ALA A 134 -20.15 13.02 -8.74
CA ALA A 134 -21.27 12.53 -9.54
C ALA A 134 -21.44 10.99 -9.47
N VAL A 135 -20.37 10.28 -9.10
CA VAL A 135 -20.38 8.83 -8.92
C VAL A 135 -20.41 8.37 -7.46
N ALA A 136 -20.43 9.32 -6.51
CA ALA A 136 -20.49 9.05 -5.07
C ALA A 136 -21.92 9.29 -4.54
N GLY A 137 -22.53 8.27 -3.91
CA GLY A 137 -23.79 8.45 -3.19
C GLY A 137 -23.60 9.16 -1.84
N GLU A 138 -24.67 9.71 -1.25
CA GLU A 138 -24.60 10.44 0.03
C GLU A 138 -24.00 9.63 1.19
N GLN A 139 -24.30 8.34 1.29
CA GLN A 139 -23.76 7.46 2.33
C GLN A 139 -22.24 7.27 2.19
N VAL A 140 -21.76 7.07 0.96
CA VAL A 140 -20.33 7.01 0.66
C VAL A 140 -19.63 8.31 1.05
N LEU A 141 -20.26 9.46 0.80
CA LEU A 141 -19.69 10.75 1.20
C LEU A 141 -19.58 10.87 2.71
N ARG A 142 -20.55 10.34 3.47
CA ARG A 142 -20.43 10.26 4.94
C ARG A 142 -19.24 9.39 5.36
N GLU A 143 -19.06 8.22 4.73
CA GLU A 143 -17.92 7.33 5.01
C GLU A 143 -16.58 7.98 4.65
N ILE A 144 -16.52 8.70 3.53
CA ILE A 144 -15.34 9.49 3.13
C ILE A 144 -15.06 10.59 4.16
N ASP A 145 -16.09 11.30 4.62
CA ASP A 145 -15.94 12.36 5.62
C ASP A 145 -15.44 11.77 6.96
N LEU A 146 -15.88 10.57 7.35
CA LEU A 146 -15.40 9.85 8.55
C LEU A 146 -13.91 9.46 8.50
N ILE A 147 -13.33 9.30 7.31
CA ILE A 147 -11.89 9.04 7.16
C ILE A 147 -11.10 10.29 6.74
N SER A 148 -11.76 11.46 6.75
CA SER A 148 -11.22 12.76 6.37
C SER A 148 -11.06 13.68 7.59
N HIS A 149 -10.19 13.31 8.52
CA HIS A 149 -9.86 14.14 9.69
C HIS A 149 -8.59 14.99 9.51
N GLN A 150 -8.32 15.85 10.52
CA GLN A 150 -7.14 16.71 10.59
C GLN A 150 -5.84 15.89 10.73
N ASP A 151 -4.70 16.49 10.37
CA ASP A 151 -3.37 15.85 10.50
C ASP A 151 -2.80 16.01 11.92
N THR A 152 -3.68 15.94 12.92
CA THR A 152 -3.33 15.91 14.35
C THR A 152 -3.32 14.47 14.82
N LEU A 153 -2.58 14.17 15.89
CA LEU A 153 -2.52 12.81 16.42
C LEU A 153 -3.90 12.25 16.77
N ASP A 154 -4.78 13.07 17.33
CA ASP A 154 -6.16 12.69 17.65
C ASP A 154 -7.00 12.47 16.39
N GLY A 155 -6.89 13.34 15.38
CA GLY A 155 -7.58 13.13 14.10
C GLY A 155 -7.15 11.84 13.41
N LEU A 156 -5.87 11.45 13.52
CA LEU A 156 -5.38 10.19 12.97
C LEU A 156 -5.88 8.96 13.75
N ARG A 157 -6.05 9.07 15.08
CA ARG A 157 -6.73 8.04 15.90
C ARG A 157 -8.18 7.88 15.49
N GLU A 158 -8.88 8.98 15.25
CA GLU A 158 -10.27 8.97 14.79
C GLU A 158 -10.40 8.26 13.44
N ILE A 159 -9.51 8.54 12.48
CA ILE A 159 -9.45 7.81 11.20
C ILE A 159 -9.20 6.32 11.43
N LYS A 160 -8.25 5.98 12.31
CA LYS A 160 -7.92 4.58 12.60
C LYS A 160 -9.08 3.82 13.23
N ALA A 161 -9.87 4.47 14.08
CA ALA A 161 -11.09 3.89 14.64
C ALA A 161 -12.21 3.77 13.59
N ALA A 162 -12.48 4.83 12.83
CA ALA A 162 -13.52 4.86 11.80
C ALA A 162 -13.28 3.86 10.66
N GLN A 163 -12.02 3.48 10.41
CA GLN A 163 -11.66 2.43 9.45
C GLN A 163 -12.39 1.10 9.72
N VAL A 164 -12.67 0.77 10.99
CA VAL A 164 -13.37 -0.48 11.33
C VAL A 164 -14.83 -0.44 10.89
N ASP A 165 -15.51 0.68 11.11
CA ASP A 165 -16.90 0.88 10.68
C ASP A 165 -17.03 0.87 9.15
N LEU A 166 -16.05 1.45 8.46
CA LEU A 166 -15.95 1.36 7.00
C LEU A 166 -15.77 -0.10 6.56
N ALA A 167 -14.84 -0.84 7.17
CA ALA A 167 -14.61 -2.24 6.82
C ALA A 167 -15.86 -3.12 7.04
N ASP A 168 -16.60 -2.89 8.12
CA ASP A 168 -17.88 -3.56 8.38
C ASP A 168 -18.94 -3.20 7.33
N SER A 169 -19.07 -1.93 6.99
CA SER A 169 -20.03 -1.47 5.97
C SER A 169 -19.73 -2.10 4.60
N LEU A 170 -18.45 -2.10 4.18
CA LEU A 170 -18.00 -2.79 2.96
C LEU A 170 -18.27 -4.29 3.01
N PHE A 171 -18.07 -4.92 4.17
CA PHE A 171 -18.30 -6.35 4.35
C PHE A 171 -19.78 -6.72 4.23
N LEU A 172 -20.68 -5.92 4.82
CA LEU A 172 -22.14 -6.09 4.73
C LEU A 172 -22.66 -5.87 3.30
N ASP A 173 -22.01 -4.99 2.54
CA ASP A 173 -22.27 -4.79 1.11
C ASP A 173 -21.73 -5.91 0.21
N ASN A 174 -21.12 -6.95 0.80
CA ASN A 174 -20.50 -8.09 0.12
C ASN A 174 -19.34 -7.71 -0.82
N VAL A 175 -18.62 -6.63 -0.52
CA VAL A 175 -17.34 -6.34 -1.16
C VAL A 175 -16.37 -7.51 -0.87
N PRO A 176 -15.63 -8.02 -1.87
CA PRO A 176 -14.65 -9.08 -1.64
C PRO A 176 -13.64 -8.68 -0.57
N ALA A 177 -13.40 -9.57 0.40
CA ALA A 177 -12.56 -9.25 1.56
C ALA A 177 -11.11 -8.80 1.20
N PRO A 178 -10.45 -9.34 0.16
CA PRO A 178 -9.17 -8.79 -0.33
C PRO A 178 -9.24 -7.33 -0.78
N GLU A 179 -10.36 -6.88 -1.37
CA GLU A 179 -10.55 -5.47 -1.75
C GLU A 179 -10.68 -4.60 -0.49
N ILE A 180 -11.41 -5.07 0.53
CA ILE A 180 -11.51 -4.38 1.82
C ILE A 180 -10.13 -4.24 2.47
N GLN A 181 -9.28 -5.29 2.44
CA GLN A 181 -7.90 -5.21 2.92
C GLN A 181 -7.08 -4.15 2.17
N ALA A 182 -7.29 -4.01 0.86
CA ALA A 182 -6.57 -3.03 0.06
C ALA A 182 -6.97 -1.59 0.44
N VAL A 183 -8.26 -1.34 0.73
CA VAL A 183 -8.77 -0.07 1.27
C VAL A 183 -8.18 0.20 2.65
N ILE A 184 -8.23 -0.78 3.57
CA ILE A 184 -7.64 -0.69 4.90
C ILE A 184 -6.16 -0.32 4.80
N THR A 185 -5.41 -1.01 3.94
CA THR A 185 -3.99 -0.75 3.75
C THR A 185 -3.72 0.65 3.21
N HIS A 186 -4.56 1.13 2.29
CA HIS A 186 -4.43 2.48 1.76
C HIS A 186 -4.65 3.55 2.84
N ILE A 187 -5.69 3.39 3.68
CA ILE A 187 -5.93 4.27 4.84
C ILE A 187 -4.73 4.24 5.79
N ASN A 188 -4.22 3.04 6.11
CA ASN A 188 -3.06 2.90 6.99
C ASN A 188 -1.82 3.59 6.42
N ARG A 189 -1.57 3.45 5.10
CA ARG A 189 -0.47 4.12 4.41
C ARG A 189 -0.63 5.65 4.41
N ASP A 190 -1.85 6.16 4.25
CA ASP A 190 -2.10 7.59 4.34
C ASP A 190 -1.84 8.14 5.75
N ILE A 191 -2.15 7.38 6.81
CA ILE A 191 -1.77 7.75 8.18
C ILE A 191 -0.25 7.84 8.33
N HIS A 192 0.50 6.85 7.82
CA HIS A 192 1.97 6.89 7.83
C HIS A 192 2.50 8.14 7.09
N ARG A 193 1.93 8.43 5.91
CA ARG A 193 2.30 9.56 5.06
C ARG A 193 2.05 10.90 5.76
N ARG A 194 0.91 11.07 6.42
CA ARG A 194 0.57 12.29 7.17
C ARG A 194 1.46 12.49 8.40
N LEU A 195 1.70 11.42 9.17
CA LEU A 195 2.59 11.49 10.33
C LEU A 195 4.00 11.93 9.96
N ILE A 196 4.57 11.31 8.92
CA ILE A 196 5.93 11.65 8.51
C ILE A 196 6.02 13.07 7.93
N GLU A 197 5.02 13.50 7.16
CA GLU A 197 4.92 14.88 6.64
C GLU A 197 4.88 15.88 7.81
N THR A 198 3.99 15.67 8.80
CA THR A 198 3.90 16.51 10.01
C THR A 198 5.21 16.53 10.80
N HIS A 199 5.89 15.39 10.93
CA HIS A 199 7.17 15.34 11.67
C HIS A 199 8.31 16.04 10.94
N VAL A 200 8.40 15.91 9.61
CA VAL A 200 9.39 16.65 8.81
C VAL A 200 9.17 18.14 8.96
N GLU A 201 7.93 18.63 8.81
CA GLU A 201 7.59 20.04 8.98
C GLU A 201 7.91 20.55 10.40
N ALA A 202 7.53 19.78 11.43
CA ALA A 202 7.78 20.14 12.82
C ALA A 202 9.28 20.16 13.16
N MET A 203 10.07 19.23 12.60
CA MET A 203 11.52 19.20 12.77
C MET A 203 12.16 20.44 12.12
N ALA A 204 11.76 20.79 10.89
CA ALA A 204 12.22 22.00 10.21
C ALA A 204 11.96 23.26 11.04
N GLN A 205 10.75 23.39 11.60
CA GLN A 205 10.37 24.51 12.48
C GLN A 205 11.12 24.52 13.82
N SER A 206 11.56 23.34 14.30
CA SER A 206 12.29 23.18 15.56
C SER A 206 13.81 23.33 15.40
N GLY A 207 14.30 23.81 14.26
CA GLY A 207 15.72 24.09 14.02
C GLY A 207 16.54 22.90 13.51
N TRP A 208 15.91 21.76 13.19
CA TRP A 208 16.60 20.64 12.53
C TRP A 208 16.85 20.90 11.03
N GLY A 209 16.06 21.79 10.42
CA GLY A 209 16.06 22.04 8.98
C GLY A 209 15.24 21.01 8.19
N GLU A 210 15.33 21.12 6.86
CA GLU A 210 14.75 20.16 5.92
C GLU A 210 15.51 18.81 5.95
N PRO A 211 14.93 17.71 5.45
CA PRO A 211 15.64 16.45 5.29
C PRO A 211 16.98 16.65 4.57
N PRO A 212 18.12 16.25 5.15
CA PRO A 212 19.44 16.62 4.65
C PRO A 212 19.81 15.90 3.34
N VAL A 213 19.08 14.82 3.01
CA VAL A 213 19.12 14.13 1.72
C VAL A 213 17.71 13.69 1.32
N PRO A 214 17.42 13.53 0.02
CA PRO A 214 16.19 12.88 -0.43
C PRO A 214 16.07 11.47 0.15
N PHE A 215 14.84 11.05 0.46
CA PHE A 215 14.60 9.74 1.03
C PHE A 215 13.22 9.20 0.63
N SER A 216 13.03 7.90 0.80
CA SER A 216 11.73 7.22 0.71
C SER A 216 11.44 6.51 2.02
N LEU A 217 10.24 6.74 2.57
CA LEU A 217 9.63 5.80 3.52
C LEU A 217 9.14 4.58 2.76
N ILE A 218 9.46 3.39 3.27
CA ILE A 218 8.89 2.13 2.80
C ILE A 218 8.06 1.48 3.90
N ILE A 219 6.96 0.84 3.51
CA ILE A 219 6.16 -0.04 4.37
C ILE A 219 6.39 -1.47 3.89
N MET A 220 6.56 -2.39 4.84
CA MET A 220 6.91 -3.78 4.58
C MET A 220 5.79 -4.76 5.01
N GLY A 221 6.03 -6.05 4.83
CA GLY A 221 5.10 -7.11 5.22
C GLY A 221 3.72 -6.96 4.60
N SER A 222 2.68 -7.11 5.42
CA SER A 222 1.29 -7.03 4.93
C SER A 222 0.92 -5.65 4.38
N GLY A 223 1.56 -4.58 4.87
CA GLY A 223 1.35 -3.23 4.32
C GLY A 223 1.96 -3.08 2.93
N GLY A 224 3.13 -3.68 2.70
CA GLY A 224 3.78 -3.71 1.39
C GLY A 224 3.06 -4.56 0.33
N ARG A 225 2.16 -5.47 0.75
CA ARG A 225 1.30 -6.27 -0.14
C ARG A 225 -0.09 -5.69 -0.38
N GLY A 226 -0.50 -4.65 0.33
CA GLY A 226 -1.90 -4.20 0.27
C GLY A 226 -2.87 -5.10 1.05
N GLU A 227 -2.39 -5.85 2.05
CA GLU A 227 -3.11 -6.95 2.71
C GLU A 227 -3.22 -6.76 4.23
N ASN A 228 -3.28 -5.51 4.70
CA ASN A 228 -3.53 -5.24 6.10
C ASN A 228 -4.93 -5.73 6.52
N PHE A 229 -4.99 -6.28 7.73
CA PHE A 229 -6.22 -6.41 8.51
C PHE A 229 -6.41 -5.17 9.41
N LEU A 230 -7.38 -5.19 10.33
CA LEU A 230 -7.76 -3.98 11.10
C LEU A 230 -6.62 -3.46 12.00
N TYR A 231 -5.88 -4.36 12.64
CA TYR A 231 -4.81 -4.02 13.60
C TYR A 231 -3.46 -4.61 13.20
N PRO A 232 -2.82 -4.11 12.13
CA PRO A 232 -1.46 -4.51 11.79
C PRO A 232 -0.47 -3.83 12.73
N ASP A 233 0.68 -4.47 12.93
CA ASP A 233 1.89 -3.82 13.45
C ASP A 233 2.50 -2.85 12.43
N GLN A 234 3.47 -2.06 12.88
CA GLN A 234 4.22 -1.15 12.01
C GLN A 234 5.51 -1.79 11.49
N ASP A 235 5.48 -2.20 10.24
CA ASP A 235 6.66 -2.65 9.50
C ASP A 235 7.12 -1.53 8.55
N ASN A 236 8.18 -0.79 8.90
CA ASN A 236 8.62 0.39 8.15
C ASN A 236 10.15 0.58 8.08
N GLY A 237 10.61 1.36 7.12
CA GLY A 237 12.03 1.63 6.90
C GLY A 237 12.28 2.86 6.02
N PHE A 238 13.54 3.28 5.91
CA PHE A 238 13.99 4.36 5.04
C PHE A 238 15.00 3.89 3.99
N ILE A 239 14.81 4.38 2.76
CA ILE A 239 15.82 4.38 1.71
C ILE A 239 16.30 5.82 1.56
N LEU A 240 17.57 6.07 1.87
CA LEU A 240 18.20 7.39 1.77
C LEU A 240 18.96 7.50 0.45
N GLU A 241 19.03 8.70 -0.14
CA GLU A 241 20.02 8.95 -1.21
C GLU A 241 21.44 8.74 -0.68
N ASP A 242 22.36 8.33 -1.56
CA ASP A 242 23.76 8.15 -1.16
C ASP A 242 24.42 9.49 -0.82
N TYR A 243 25.24 9.50 0.24
CA TYR A 243 25.99 10.67 0.70
C TYR A 243 27.40 10.26 1.14
N PRO A 244 28.37 11.21 1.19
CA PRO A 244 29.73 10.91 1.64
C PRO A 244 29.78 10.45 3.10
N ASP A 245 30.58 9.43 3.42
CA ASP A 245 30.69 8.86 4.78
C ASP A 245 31.00 9.90 5.87
N LYS A 246 31.76 10.95 5.54
CA LYS A 246 32.08 12.05 6.47
C LYS A 246 30.85 12.84 6.95
N GLU A 247 29.75 12.77 6.21
CA GLU A 247 28.48 13.44 6.51
C GLU A 247 27.49 12.51 7.24
N HIS A 248 27.87 11.24 7.45
CA HIS A 248 26.98 10.23 8.04
C HIS A 248 26.46 10.62 9.42
N GLY A 249 27.30 11.13 10.31
CA GLY A 249 26.89 11.52 11.67
C GLY A 249 25.64 12.44 11.69
N PRO A 250 25.73 13.68 11.17
CA PRO A 250 24.59 14.59 11.18
C PRO A 250 23.39 14.11 10.36
N ILE A 251 23.61 13.46 9.21
CA ILE A 251 22.51 12.94 8.37
C ILE A 251 21.77 11.82 9.10
N ASP A 252 22.50 10.86 9.65
CA ASP A 252 21.91 9.72 10.34
C ASP A 252 21.16 10.15 11.60
N ILE A 253 21.69 11.11 12.36
CA ILE A 253 21.01 11.67 13.55
C ILE A 253 19.66 12.28 13.19
N PHE A 254 19.54 13.01 12.07
CA PHE A 254 18.25 13.53 11.60
C PHE A 254 17.25 12.39 11.38
N PHE A 255 17.66 11.32 10.70
CA PHE A 255 16.75 10.21 10.40
C PHE A 255 16.48 9.29 11.61
N ILE A 256 17.34 9.25 12.63
CA ILE A 256 17.05 8.62 13.93
C ILE A 256 15.87 9.34 14.56
N GLU A 257 15.99 10.67 14.72
CA GLU A 257 14.96 11.49 15.36
C GLU A 257 13.62 11.39 14.61
N LEU A 258 13.65 11.44 13.27
CA LEU A 258 12.45 11.28 12.45
C LEU A 258 11.82 9.90 12.65
N ALA A 259 12.64 8.83 12.67
CA ALA A 259 12.16 7.46 12.89
C ALA A 259 11.54 7.29 14.28
N GLU A 260 12.16 7.83 15.32
CA GLU A 260 11.68 7.72 16.70
C GLU A 260 10.34 8.45 16.89
N ARG A 261 10.22 9.67 16.37
CA ARG A 261 8.96 10.44 16.40
C ARG A 261 7.83 9.70 15.69
N MET A 262 8.09 9.28 14.45
CA MET A 262 7.11 8.56 13.63
C MET A 262 6.69 7.24 14.29
N THR A 263 7.63 6.43 14.77
CA THR A 263 7.34 5.10 15.33
C THR A 263 6.52 5.22 16.62
N ARG A 264 6.86 6.17 17.49
CA ARG A 264 6.10 6.45 18.72
C ARG A 264 4.69 6.91 18.41
N ASP A 265 4.53 7.84 17.47
CA ASP A 265 3.22 8.41 17.18
C ASP A 265 2.34 7.43 16.38
N LEU A 266 2.94 6.53 15.56
CA LEU A 266 2.24 5.38 14.96
C LEU A 266 1.66 4.44 16.02
N ASP A 267 2.44 4.09 17.04
CA ASP A 267 1.97 3.28 18.18
C ASP A 267 0.81 3.98 18.89
N ALA A 268 0.96 5.29 19.12
CA ALA A 268 -0.06 6.11 19.75
C ALA A 268 -1.35 6.23 18.93
N VAL A 269 -1.30 6.10 17.60
CA VAL A 269 -2.48 6.05 16.70
C VAL A 269 -3.14 4.66 16.70
N GLY A 270 -2.38 3.60 16.97
CA GLY A 270 -2.89 2.22 17.02
C GLY A 270 -2.15 1.23 16.12
N PHE A 271 -0.92 1.55 15.69
CA PHE A 271 -0.01 0.62 15.02
C PHE A 271 1.07 0.15 16.00
N PRO A 272 0.83 -0.96 16.74
CA PRO A 272 1.75 -1.39 17.79
C PRO A 272 3.16 -1.63 17.24
N TYR A 273 4.18 -1.37 18.08
CA TYR A 273 5.56 -1.70 17.76
C TYR A 273 5.70 -3.14 17.23
N CYS A 274 6.43 -3.31 16.13
CA CYS A 274 6.70 -4.62 15.57
C CYS A 274 7.58 -5.43 16.54
N GLY A 275 7.07 -6.59 16.99
CA GLY A 275 7.81 -7.50 17.87
C GLY A 275 9.10 -8.06 17.25
N GLY A 276 9.22 -8.01 15.92
CA GLY A 276 10.43 -8.36 15.16
C GLY A 276 11.40 -7.20 14.93
N TYR A 277 11.15 -6.01 15.51
CA TYR A 277 11.98 -4.82 15.35
C TYR A 277 12.16 -4.37 13.88
N VAL A 278 11.13 -4.53 13.06
CA VAL A 278 11.08 -4.15 11.64
C VAL A 278 10.63 -2.70 11.49
N MET A 279 11.42 -1.79 12.05
CA MET A 279 11.09 -0.36 12.10
C MET A 279 12.32 0.49 11.75
N ALA A 280 12.10 1.68 11.20
CA ALA A 280 13.18 2.60 10.79
C ALA A 280 14.11 3.03 11.95
N THR A 281 13.66 2.88 13.20
CA THR A 281 14.48 3.07 14.41
C THR A 281 15.62 2.06 14.51
N ASN A 282 15.50 0.90 13.86
CA ASN A 282 16.56 -0.08 13.73
C ASN A 282 17.37 0.19 12.44
N PRO A 283 18.71 0.41 12.53
CA PRO A 283 19.56 0.77 11.39
C PRO A 283 19.64 -0.31 10.30
N VAL A 284 19.15 -1.54 10.54
CA VAL A 284 18.97 -2.55 9.49
C VAL A 284 17.96 -2.10 8.42
N TRP A 285 16.99 -1.27 8.80
CA TRP A 285 15.88 -0.81 7.95
C TRP A 285 16.01 0.65 7.52
N ARG A 286 17.13 1.31 7.85
CA ARG A 286 17.41 2.71 7.53
C ARG A 286 18.79 2.81 6.89
N LYS A 287 18.82 2.87 5.56
CA LYS A 287 20.05 2.71 4.77
C LYS A 287 20.04 3.57 3.52
N THR A 288 21.23 3.92 3.04
CA THR A 288 21.38 4.53 1.72
C THR A 288 21.08 3.53 0.59
N ARG A 289 20.85 4.02 -0.63
CA ARG A 289 20.65 3.17 -1.83
C ARG A 289 21.77 2.16 -2.03
N THR A 290 23.03 2.58 -1.89
CA THR A 290 24.20 1.68 -2.00
C THR A 290 24.23 0.67 -0.86
N GLN A 291 23.99 1.08 0.38
CA GLN A 291 23.95 0.17 1.52
C GLN A 291 22.84 -0.89 1.41
N TRP A 292 21.66 -0.50 0.93
CA TRP A 292 20.56 -1.42 0.64
C TRP A 292 20.93 -2.48 -0.40
N ARG A 293 21.54 -2.04 -1.52
CA ARG A 293 22.05 -2.93 -2.57
C ARG A 293 23.07 -3.93 -2.02
N ASP A 294 23.98 -3.46 -1.18
CA ASP A 294 25.02 -4.32 -0.60
C ASP A 294 24.45 -5.30 0.43
N GLN A 295 23.45 -4.90 1.22
CA GLN A 295 22.71 -5.79 2.12
C GLN A 295 21.98 -6.91 1.35
N ILE A 296 21.27 -6.57 0.27
CA ILE A 296 20.59 -7.57 -0.59
C ILE A 296 21.58 -8.53 -1.22
N ARG A 297 22.72 -8.02 -1.72
CA ARG A 297 23.80 -8.85 -2.25
C ARG A 297 24.37 -9.79 -1.19
N MET A 298 24.49 -9.31 0.06
CA MET A 298 24.96 -10.13 1.17
C MET A 298 23.97 -11.25 1.49
N TRP A 299 22.66 -10.96 1.53
CA TRP A 299 21.63 -11.98 1.74
C TRP A 299 21.68 -13.08 0.67
N GLY A 300 21.86 -12.72 -0.61
CA GLY A 300 22.00 -13.70 -1.69
C GLY A 300 23.26 -14.56 -1.62
N ARG A 301 24.32 -14.12 -0.91
CA ARG A 301 25.61 -14.81 -0.83
C ARG A 301 25.81 -15.62 0.45
N LYS A 302 25.32 -15.12 1.59
CA LYS A 302 25.58 -15.72 2.90
C LYS A 302 24.40 -16.59 3.35
N ARG A 303 24.69 -17.84 3.71
CA ARG A 303 23.73 -18.71 4.40
C ARG A 303 23.65 -18.27 5.87
N SER A 304 22.63 -17.49 6.21
CA SER A 304 22.38 -17.02 7.57
C SER A 304 20.89 -17.06 7.82
N VAL A 305 20.46 -17.77 8.86
CA VAL A 305 19.05 -17.87 9.27
C VAL A 305 18.46 -16.47 9.50
N ILE A 306 19.21 -15.59 10.16
CA ILE A 306 18.80 -14.20 10.40
C ILE A 306 18.63 -13.44 9.07
N ALA A 307 19.55 -13.61 8.11
CA ALA A 307 19.43 -12.99 6.81
C ALA A 307 18.16 -13.45 6.06
N ILE A 308 17.81 -14.73 6.14
CA ILE A 308 16.60 -15.28 5.52
C ILE A 308 15.35 -14.68 6.16
N GLN A 309 15.26 -14.66 7.48
CA GLN A 309 14.12 -14.11 8.21
C GLN A 309 13.90 -12.62 7.92
N LEU A 310 14.98 -11.82 7.94
CA LEU A 310 14.92 -10.40 7.59
C LEU A 310 14.51 -10.23 6.12
N SER A 311 15.03 -11.08 5.22
CA SER A 311 14.73 -10.99 3.80
C SER A 311 13.28 -11.35 3.46
N ASP A 312 12.67 -12.31 4.17
CA ASP A 312 11.28 -12.70 3.91
C ASP A 312 10.37 -11.49 4.10
N ILE A 313 10.39 -10.87 5.29
CA ILE A 313 9.58 -9.68 5.60
C ILE A 313 9.87 -8.55 4.61
N PHE A 314 11.15 -8.32 4.31
CA PHE A 314 11.57 -7.29 3.37
C PHE A 314 11.06 -7.53 1.95
N PHE A 315 10.95 -8.76 1.46
CA PHE A 315 10.53 -9.01 0.08
C PHE A 315 9.09 -8.58 -0.23
N ASP A 316 8.35 -8.10 0.74
CA ASP A 316 7.06 -7.46 0.57
C ASP A 316 7.12 -6.01 1.03
N PHE A 317 7.61 -5.10 0.20
CA PHE A 317 7.72 -3.67 0.51
C PHE A 317 7.19 -2.81 -0.63
N GLN A 318 6.69 -1.62 -0.26
CA GLN A 318 6.29 -0.56 -1.17
C GLN A 318 6.69 0.82 -0.61
N GLY A 319 6.98 1.79 -1.48
CA GLY A 319 7.19 3.18 -1.07
C GLY A 319 5.87 3.83 -0.59
N ALA A 320 5.94 4.59 0.50
CA ALA A 320 4.79 5.23 1.13
C ALA A 320 4.87 6.77 1.18
N PHE A 321 6.08 7.33 1.21
CA PHE A 321 6.32 8.78 1.22
C PHE A 321 7.71 9.10 0.66
N GLY A 322 7.88 10.31 0.13
CA GLY A 322 9.15 10.80 -0.44
C GLY A 322 9.41 10.27 -1.85
N GLU A 323 10.67 9.93 -2.12
CA GLU A 323 11.15 9.47 -3.44
C GLU A 323 10.78 8.00 -3.72
N VAL A 324 9.49 7.71 -3.87
CA VAL A 324 8.95 6.33 -3.98
C VAL A 324 9.55 5.49 -5.11
N TRP A 325 10.12 6.12 -6.15
CA TRP A 325 10.84 5.42 -7.22
C TRP A 325 12.08 4.65 -6.70
N MET A 326 12.66 5.08 -5.57
CA MET A 326 13.77 4.37 -4.92
C MET A 326 13.34 2.96 -4.49
N ALA A 327 12.11 2.81 -3.99
CA ALA A 327 11.54 1.52 -3.65
C ALA A 327 11.38 0.63 -4.91
N GLU A 328 10.92 1.19 -6.03
CA GLU A 328 10.76 0.46 -7.29
C GLU A 328 12.09 -0.02 -7.87
N GLU A 329 13.14 0.80 -7.78
CA GLU A 329 14.49 0.40 -8.14
C GLU A 329 15.00 -0.73 -7.26
N LEU A 330 14.82 -0.59 -5.94
CA LEU A 330 15.23 -1.59 -4.97
C LEU A 330 14.49 -2.93 -5.20
N ARG A 331 13.21 -2.87 -5.55
CA ARG A 331 12.38 -4.05 -5.88
C ARG A 331 12.95 -4.79 -7.08
N ARG A 332 13.32 -4.08 -8.14
CA ARG A 332 13.99 -4.68 -9.32
C ARG A 332 15.32 -5.32 -8.93
N HIS A 333 16.07 -4.72 -8.02
CA HIS A 333 17.33 -5.29 -7.53
C HIS A 333 17.11 -6.59 -6.75
N VAL A 334 16.15 -6.61 -5.82
CA VAL A 334 15.73 -7.81 -5.07
C VAL A 334 15.36 -8.95 -6.01
N THR A 335 14.44 -8.68 -6.93
CA THR A 335 13.91 -9.70 -7.84
C THR A 335 15.00 -10.27 -8.75
N LYS A 336 15.90 -9.41 -9.25
CA LYS A 336 17.06 -9.86 -10.04
C LYS A 336 18.03 -10.71 -9.21
N MET A 337 18.35 -10.28 -7.99
CA MET A 337 19.24 -11.01 -7.09
C MET A 337 18.68 -12.40 -6.78
N ALA A 338 17.42 -12.48 -6.37
CA ALA A 338 16.77 -13.72 -5.97
C ALA A 338 16.73 -14.73 -7.13
N LYS A 339 16.30 -14.31 -8.32
CA LYS A 339 16.32 -15.15 -9.54
C LYS A 339 17.71 -15.68 -9.88
N SER A 340 18.76 -14.90 -9.63
CA SER A 340 20.15 -15.31 -9.89
C SER A 340 20.81 -16.12 -8.76
N SER A 341 20.07 -16.43 -7.68
CA SER A 341 20.64 -17.05 -6.47
C SER A 341 19.87 -18.31 -6.04
N PRO A 342 19.95 -19.44 -6.77
CA PRO A 342 19.24 -20.68 -6.42
C PRO A 342 19.51 -21.18 -5.01
N ALA A 343 20.75 -21.08 -4.54
CA ALA A 343 21.12 -21.47 -3.17
C ALA A 343 20.43 -20.62 -2.09
N PHE A 344 20.15 -19.35 -2.38
CA PHE A 344 19.38 -18.48 -1.48
C PHE A 344 17.89 -18.89 -1.49
N LEU A 345 17.34 -19.21 -2.66
CA LEU A 345 15.95 -19.68 -2.77
C LEU A 345 15.72 -21.03 -2.06
N ASP A 346 16.67 -21.97 -2.11
CA ASP A 346 16.56 -23.23 -1.35
C ASP A 346 16.57 -22.99 0.17
N GLU A 347 17.37 -22.04 0.65
CA GLU A 347 17.37 -21.70 2.08
C GLU A 347 16.04 -21.03 2.49
N LEU A 348 15.53 -20.11 1.68
CA LEU A 348 14.23 -19.48 1.89
C LEU A 348 13.11 -20.53 1.90
N ARG A 349 13.15 -21.51 0.99
CA ARG A 349 12.23 -22.66 0.98
C ARG A 349 12.27 -23.45 2.29
N ARG A 350 13.45 -23.72 2.84
CA ARG A 350 13.59 -24.48 4.10
C ARG A 350 12.91 -23.75 5.25
N GLU A 351 13.05 -22.42 5.32
CA GLU A 351 12.34 -21.59 6.30
C GLU A 351 10.82 -21.66 6.09
N VAL A 352 10.36 -21.43 4.84
CA VAL A 352 8.92 -21.46 4.51
C VAL A 352 8.29 -22.83 4.75
N SER A 353 9.04 -23.92 4.58
CA SER A 353 8.56 -25.29 4.77
C SER A 353 8.34 -25.67 6.24
N GLN A 354 8.96 -24.96 7.18
CA GLN A 354 8.76 -25.18 8.62
C GLN A 354 7.38 -24.69 9.11
N ALA A 355 6.78 -23.74 8.41
CA ALA A 355 5.39 -23.33 8.66
C ALA A 355 4.42 -24.41 8.11
N GLY A 356 3.57 -24.96 8.98
CA GLY A 356 2.56 -25.96 8.62
C GLY A 356 1.16 -25.38 8.47
N VAL A 357 0.30 -26.01 7.66
CA VAL A 357 -1.14 -25.69 7.59
C VAL A 357 -1.90 -26.29 8.78
N ALA A 358 -3.06 -25.72 9.12
CA ALA A 358 -3.88 -26.15 10.25
C ALA A 358 -4.80 -27.31 9.88
N LEU A 359 -4.25 -28.34 9.24
CA LEU A 359 -4.98 -29.51 8.79
C LEU A 359 -4.39 -30.78 9.43
N GLY A 360 -5.23 -31.51 10.16
CA GLY A 360 -4.92 -32.81 10.74
C GLY A 360 -5.39 -33.98 9.86
N TRP A 361 -5.40 -35.18 10.41
CA TRP A 361 -5.82 -36.39 9.70
C TRP A 361 -7.30 -36.32 9.28
N PHE A 362 -7.60 -36.85 8.09
CA PHE A 362 -8.96 -36.93 7.51
C PHE A 362 -9.68 -35.58 7.36
N GLY A 363 -8.94 -34.48 7.15
CA GLY A 363 -9.54 -33.15 6.92
C GLY A 363 -10.05 -32.46 8.19
N ARG A 364 -9.73 -32.97 9.38
CA ARG A 364 -10.03 -32.29 10.64
C ARG A 364 -9.10 -31.09 10.82
N PHE A 365 -9.62 -29.98 11.36
CA PHE A 365 -8.77 -28.83 11.67
C PHE A 365 -7.82 -29.12 12.82
N ARG A 366 -6.59 -28.61 12.72
CA ARG A 366 -5.65 -28.57 13.83
C ARG A 366 -5.83 -27.26 14.58
N THR A 367 -6.41 -27.35 15.77
CA THR A 367 -6.69 -26.20 16.64
C THR A 367 -5.57 -25.99 17.66
N ASP A 368 -5.48 -24.80 18.25
CA ASP A 368 -4.58 -24.56 19.37
C ASP A 368 -5.02 -25.43 20.58
N THR A 369 -4.05 -26.10 21.19
CA THR A 369 -4.25 -26.94 22.38
C THR A 369 -3.39 -26.49 23.55
N GLU A 370 -2.44 -25.59 23.31
CA GLU A 370 -1.41 -25.19 24.28
C GLU A 370 -1.76 -23.85 24.93
N LYS A 371 -2.40 -22.93 24.20
CA LYS A 371 -2.83 -21.62 24.71
C LYS A 371 -4.25 -21.69 25.26
N PRO A 372 -4.47 -21.58 26.57
CA PRO A 372 -5.81 -21.70 27.17
C PRO A 372 -6.84 -20.74 26.56
N GLU A 373 -6.41 -19.53 26.20
CA GLU A 373 -7.24 -18.47 25.63
C GLU A 373 -7.68 -18.73 24.17
N HIS A 374 -6.99 -19.62 23.45
CA HIS A 374 -7.27 -19.95 22.05
C HIS A 374 -7.60 -21.43 21.84
N LYS A 375 -7.85 -22.15 22.93
CA LYS A 375 -8.07 -23.61 22.89
C LYS A 375 -9.29 -23.94 22.02
N GLY A 376 -9.07 -24.76 21.00
CA GLY A 376 -10.12 -25.13 20.03
C GLY A 376 -10.27 -24.17 18.85
N GLU A 377 -9.50 -23.09 18.79
CA GLU A 377 -9.48 -22.14 17.68
C GLU A 377 -8.38 -22.45 16.67
N ILE A 378 -8.51 -21.93 15.45
CA ILE A 378 -7.50 -22.03 14.40
C ILE A 378 -6.91 -20.64 14.14
N ASN A 379 -5.57 -20.51 14.19
CA ASN A 379 -4.90 -19.31 13.70
C ASN A 379 -4.86 -19.30 12.17
N LEU A 380 -5.89 -18.72 11.53
CA LEU A 380 -6.03 -18.72 10.08
C LEU A 380 -5.01 -17.82 9.37
N LYS A 381 -4.43 -16.83 10.05
CA LYS A 381 -3.35 -16.01 9.49
C LYS A 381 -2.10 -16.85 9.30
N HIS A 382 -1.63 -17.51 10.35
CA HIS A 382 -0.40 -18.31 10.28
C HIS A 382 -0.57 -19.54 9.41
N ALA A 383 -1.66 -20.28 9.64
CA ALA A 383 -1.85 -21.59 9.03
C ALA A 383 -2.57 -21.57 7.67
N GLY A 384 -2.99 -20.38 7.23
CA GLY A 384 -3.69 -20.13 5.98
C GLY A 384 -2.97 -19.08 5.13
N THR A 385 -3.26 -17.80 5.36
CA THR A 385 -2.78 -16.73 4.46
C THR A 385 -1.27 -16.64 4.39
N LEU A 386 -0.53 -16.70 5.50
CA LEU A 386 0.94 -16.63 5.49
C LEU A 386 1.57 -17.85 4.77
N ALA A 387 1.02 -19.04 4.97
CA ALA A 387 1.49 -20.23 4.26
C ALA A 387 1.33 -20.09 2.73
N LEU A 388 0.19 -19.56 2.28
CA LEU A 388 -0.04 -19.27 0.86
C LEU A 388 0.91 -18.18 0.34
N VAL A 389 0.96 -17.03 1.02
CA VAL A 389 1.78 -15.86 0.65
C VAL A 389 3.24 -16.25 0.47
N SER A 390 3.82 -16.99 1.43
CA SER A 390 5.23 -17.35 1.40
C SER A 390 5.58 -18.30 0.25
N ASN A 391 4.75 -19.29 -0.05
CA ASN A 391 5.00 -20.22 -1.15
C ASN A 391 4.83 -19.53 -2.53
N VAL A 392 3.78 -18.73 -2.70
CA VAL A 392 3.54 -17.96 -3.93
C VAL A 392 4.68 -16.94 -4.15
N ARG A 393 5.12 -16.24 -3.10
CA ARG A 393 6.26 -15.31 -3.14
C ARG A 393 7.55 -16.01 -3.57
N LEU A 394 7.85 -17.18 -3.01
CA LEU A 394 9.04 -17.95 -3.38
C LEU A 394 9.05 -18.32 -4.87
N LEU A 395 7.93 -18.76 -5.42
CA LEU A 395 7.79 -19.02 -6.86
C LEU A 395 7.98 -17.74 -7.69
N CYS A 396 7.36 -16.62 -7.30
CA CYS A 396 7.58 -15.34 -7.98
C CYS A 396 9.05 -14.91 -7.97
N LEU A 397 9.76 -15.09 -6.86
CA LEU A 397 11.20 -14.78 -6.77
C LEU A 397 12.04 -15.65 -7.71
N ARG A 398 11.72 -16.95 -7.83
CA ARG A 398 12.34 -17.87 -8.80
C ARG A 398 12.11 -17.39 -10.24
N GLU A 399 10.88 -17.02 -10.58
CA GLU A 399 10.54 -16.56 -11.93
C GLU A 399 11.02 -15.14 -12.25
N GLY A 400 11.39 -14.35 -11.23
CA GLY A 400 11.76 -12.95 -11.39
C GLY A 400 10.55 -12.03 -11.54
N ILE A 401 9.42 -12.39 -10.94
CA ILE A 401 8.19 -11.59 -10.89
C ILE A 401 8.29 -10.61 -9.71
N ALA A 402 8.11 -9.32 -9.98
CA ALA A 402 8.26 -8.23 -9.00
C ALA A 402 6.97 -7.85 -8.26
N VAL A 403 5.84 -8.49 -8.58
CA VAL A 403 4.54 -8.24 -7.96
C VAL A 403 4.56 -8.60 -6.47
N THR A 404 3.91 -7.79 -5.62
CA THR A 404 3.86 -8.01 -4.17
C THR A 404 2.53 -8.54 -3.65
N THR A 405 1.40 -8.17 -4.25
CA THR A 405 0.08 -8.66 -3.81
C THR A 405 -0.08 -10.15 -4.06
N THR A 406 -0.72 -10.89 -3.16
CA THR A 406 -0.85 -12.36 -3.28
C THR A 406 -1.67 -12.75 -4.50
N LEU A 407 -2.82 -12.12 -4.71
CA LEU A 407 -3.65 -12.37 -5.91
C LEU A 407 -2.92 -11.96 -7.20
N GLY A 408 -2.18 -10.84 -7.17
CA GLY A 408 -1.40 -10.41 -8.34
C GLY A 408 -0.25 -11.38 -8.65
N ARG A 409 0.37 -11.97 -7.63
CA ARG A 409 1.39 -13.01 -7.80
C ARG A 409 0.81 -14.30 -8.38
N ILE A 410 -0.35 -14.74 -7.87
CA ILE A 410 -1.05 -15.93 -8.40
C ILE A 410 -1.38 -15.73 -9.88
N ALA A 411 -1.93 -14.56 -10.25
CA ALA A 411 -2.21 -14.23 -11.65
C ALA A 411 -0.93 -14.18 -12.49
N ALA A 412 0.13 -13.53 -12.03
CA ALA A 412 1.39 -13.44 -12.76
C ALA A 412 2.09 -14.80 -12.96
N LEU A 413 1.96 -15.73 -12.00
CA LEU A 413 2.48 -17.09 -12.11
C LEU A 413 1.67 -17.94 -13.10
N HIS A 414 0.34 -17.75 -13.16
CA HIS A 414 -0.48 -18.33 -14.20
C HIS A 414 -0.11 -17.81 -15.59
N ASP A 415 0.04 -16.49 -15.74
CA ASP A 415 0.44 -15.87 -17.02
C ASP A 415 1.84 -16.32 -17.48
N ALA A 416 2.71 -16.67 -16.53
CA ALA A 416 4.03 -17.25 -16.79
C ALA A 416 4.00 -18.77 -17.06
N GLY A 417 2.83 -19.43 -16.97
CA GLY A 417 2.67 -20.87 -17.17
C GLY A 417 3.15 -21.74 -16.00
N VAL A 418 3.41 -21.16 -14.83
CA VAL A 418 3.83 -21.91 -13.62
C VAL A 418 2.63 -22.54 -12.92
N PHE A 419 1.50 -21.84 -12.92
CA PHE A 419 0.22 -22.37 -12.45
C PHE A 419 -0.68 -22.66 -13.64
N ASP A 420 -1.36 -23.81 -13.59
CA ASP A 420 -2.49 -24.04 -14.47
C ASP A 420 -3.75 -23.28 -14.01
N LYS A 421 -4.82 -23.40 -14.79
CA LYS A 421 -6.09 -22.72 -14.53
C LYS A 421 -6.71 -23.13 -13.18
N ASP A 422 -6.62 -24.41 -12.82
CA ASP A 422 -7.24 -24.95 -11.62
C ASP A 422 -6.44 -24.54 -10.39
N GLU A 423 -5.11 -24.57 -10.46
CA GLU A 423 -4.23 -24.03 -9.41
C GLU A 423 -4.51 -22.54 -9.17
N GLN A 424 -4.64 -21.74 -10.22
CA GLN A 424 -4.99 -20.33 -10.09
C GLN A 424 -6.33 -20.14 -9.37
N ASP A 425 -7.36 -20.89 -9.77
CA ASP A 425 -8.71 -20.82 -9.21
C ASP A 425 -8.74 -21.24 -7.73
N TYR A 426 -8.19 -22.41 -7.41
CA TYR A 426 -8.15 -22.93 -6.04
C TYR A 426 -7.35 -22.04 -5.09
N LEU A 427 -6.19 -21.54 -5.50
CA LEU A 427 -5.34 -20.69 -4.65
C LEU A 427 -5.95 -19.30 -4.47
N SER A 428 -6.53 -18.73 -5.53
CA SER A 428 -7.25 -17.44 -5.43
C SER A 428 -8.48 -17.57 -4.55
N GLY A 429 -9.27 -18.63 -4.73
CA GLY A 429 -10.44 -18.95 -3.90
C GLY A 429 -10.07 -19.15 -2.43
N ALA A 430 -8.97 -19.87 -2.17
CA ALA A 430 -8.45 -20.06 -0.82
C ALA A 430 -8.10 -18.72 -0.14
N PHE A 431 -7.41 -17.83 -0.85
CA PHE A 431 -7.08 -16.50 -0.32
C PHE A 431 -8.35 -15.69 -0.01
N HIS A 432 -9.32 -15.64 -0.94
CA HIS A 432 -10.58 -14.93 -0.73
C HIS A 432 -11.35 -15.45 0.50
N HIS A 433 -11.49 -16.77 0.62
CA HIS A 433 -12.26 -17.38 1.70
C HIS A 433 -11.61 -17.17 3.06
N ILE A 434 -10.31 -17.46 3.19
CA ILE A 434 -9.60 -17.33 4.47
C ILE A 434 -9.57 -15.85 4.91
N THR A 435 -9.33 -14.92 3.99
CA THR A 435 -9.36 -13.49 4.27
C THR A 435 -10.76 -13.04 4.72
N ARG A 436 -11.83 -13.55 4.09
CA ARG A 436 -13.21 -13.27 4.52
C ARG A 436 -13.48 -13.75 5.95
N LEU A 437 -13.06 -14.96 6.29
CA LEU A 437 -13.24 -15.51 7.64
C LEU A 437 -12.49 -14.69 8.69
N LEU A 438 -11.23 -14.34 8.41
CA LEU A 438 -10.41 -13.51 9.29
C LEU A 438 -11.00 -12.12 9.48
N LEU A 439 -11.38 -11.43 8.39
CA LEU A 439 -11.92 -10.08 8.46
C LEU A 439 -13.25 -10.06 9.24
N ARG A 440 -14.14 -11.03 9.00
CA ARG A 440 -15.38 -11.18 9.77
C ARG A 440 -15.10 -11.35 11.25
N GLN A 441 -14.17 -12.23 11.60
CA GLN A 441 -13.82 -12.45 12.99
C GLN A 441 -13.30 -11.16 13.64
N GLN A 442 -12.40 -10.42 12.97
CA GLN A 442 -11.85 -9.19 13.53
C GLN A 442 -12.89 -8.08 13.72
N ILE A 443 -13.83 -7.94 12.77
CA ILE A 443 -14.96 -7.03 12.91
C ILE A 443 -15.83 -7.42 14.13
N ASN A 444 -16.13 -8.71 14.27
CA ASN A 444 -16.92 -9.22 15.40
C ASN A 444 -16.21 -9.02 16.74
N ASP A 445 -14.90 -9.29 16.80
CA ASP A 445 -14.07 -9.07 18.00
C ASP A 445 -14.14 -7.61 18.42
N PHE A 446 -13.91 -6.68 17.47
CA PHE A 446 -13.95 -5.26 17.72
C PHE A 446 -15.31 -4.79 18.24
N LYS A 447 -16.40 -5.16 17.54
CA LYS A 447 -17.77 -4.80 17.93
C LYS A 447 -18.17 -5.35 19.29
N SER A 448 -17.60 -6.48 19.70
CA SER A 448 -17.85 -7.11 20.99
C SER A 448 -16.94 -6.59 22.10
N GLY A 449 -16.02 -5.66 21.82
CA GLY A 449 -15.02 -5.19 22.78
C GLY A 449 -13.95 -6.22 23.12
N ASN A 450 -13.84 -7.29 22.34
CA ASN A 450 -12.82 -8.34 22.51
C ASN A 450 -11.48 -7.90 21.90
N LYS A 451 -10.39 -8.54 22.35
CA LYS A 451 -9.08 -8.35 21.73
C LYS A 451 -9.12 -8.92 20.30
N VAL A 452 -8.96 -8.04 19.32
CA VAL A 452 -8.95 -8.43 17.90
C VAL A 452 -7.79 -9.38 17.61
N GLY A 453 -8.13 -10.54 17.04
CA GLY A 453 -7.18 -11.63 16.84
C GLY A 453 -7.10 -12.16 15.40
N ASN A 454 -6.38 -13.28 15.25
CA ASN A 454 -6.30 -14.05 14.01
C ASN A 454 -6.86 -15.47 14.18
N HIS A 455 -7.53 -15.72 15.30
CA HIS A 455 -8.04 -17.04 15.68
C HIS A 455 -9.53 -17.12 15.37
N VAL A 456 -9.94 -18.21 14.72
CA VAL A 456 -11.33 -18.47 14.38
C VAL A 456 -11.74 -19.81 14.97
N HIS A 457 -12.84 -19.83 15.72
CA HIS A 457 -13.39 -21.07 16.23
C HIS A 457 -14.15 -21.81 15.11
N PRO A 458 -13.85 -23.10 14.83
CA PRO A 458 -14.53 -23.84 13.77
C PRO A 458 -16.04 -23.92 13.94
N ASP A 459 -16.54 -24.01 15.17
CA ASP A 459 -17.98 -24.07 15.45
C ASP A 459 -18.73 -22.77 15.14
N ALA A 460 -18.02 -21.64 14.97
CA ALA A 460 -18.62 -20.40 14.49
C ALA A 460 -18.85 -20.39 12.97
N LEU A 461 -18.38 -21.42 12.25
CA LEU A 461 -18.51 -21.55 10.81
C LEU A 461 -19.69 -22.45 10.46
N SER A 462 -20.42 -22.09 9.40
CA SER A 462 -21.37 -23.00 8.76
C SER A 462 -20.64 -24.19 8.13
N GLU A 463 -21.35 -25.32 7.92
CA GLU A 463 -20.75 -26.51 7.30
C GLU A 463 -20.14 -26.21 5.92
N ARG A 464 -20.83 -25.40 5.11
CA ARG A 464 -20.29 -24.97 3.80
C ARG A 464 -19.00 -24.18 3.94
N GLU A 465 -18.88 -23.30 4.95
CA GLU A 465 -17.65 -22.55 5.17
C GLU A 465 -16.52 -23.45 5.66
N LYS A 466 -16.82 -24.47 6.46
CA LYS A 466 -15.85 -25.50 6.88
C LYS A 466 -15.37 -26.29 5.67
N ASP A 467 -16.26 -26.74 4.80
CA ASP A 467 -15.90 -27.48 3.59
C ASP A 467 -14.98 -26.67 2.67
N ILE A 468 -15.35 -25.41 2.38
CA ILE A 468 -14.53 -24.51 1.57
C ILE A 468 -13.18 -24.25 2.26
N LEU A 469 -13.15 -24.09 3.58
CA LEU A 469 -11.91 -23.89 4.32
C LEU A 469 -11.00 -25.13 4.27
N VAL A 470 -11.57 -26.33 4.39
CA VAL A 470 -10.83 -27.59 4.23
C VAL A 470 -10.22 -27.67 2.84
N ASP A 471 -10.98 -27.38 1.79
CA ASP A 471 -10.47 -27.42 0.42
C ASP A 471 -9.43 -26.32 0.16
N SER A 472 -9.62 -25.13 0.74
CA SER A 472 -8.63 -24.04 0.72
C SER A 472 -7.29 -24.47 1.34
N LEU A 473 -7.34 -25.09 2.52
CA LEU A 473 -6.13 -25.56 3.22
C LEU A 473 -5.47 -26.74 2.50
N LYS A 474 -6.24 -27.63 1.84
CA LYS A 474 -5.70 -28.69 0.99
C LYS A 474 -4.97 -28.13 -0.24
N ALA A 475 -5.53 -27.10 -0.89
CA ALA A 475 -4.88 -26.44 -2.02
C ALA A 475 -3.53 -25.81 -1.60
N ILE A 476 -3.52 -25.10 -0.46
CA ILE A 476 -2.29 -24.53 0.12
C ILE A 476 -1.28 -25.62 0.47
N GLU A 477 -1.71 -26.74 1.06
CA GLU A 477 -0.83 -27.85 1.39
C GLU A 477 -0.25 -28.54 0.15
N THR A 478 -1.05 -28.64 -0.92
CA THR A 478 -0.60 -29.18 -2.21
C THR A 478 0.48 -28.29 -2.81
N LEU A 479 0.26 -26.98 -2.82
CA LEU A 479 1.27 -26.00 -3.24
C LEU A 479 2.55 -26.12 -2.39
N ARG A 480 2.42 -26.18 -1.06
CA ARG A 480 3.57 -26.30 -0.14
C ARG A 480 4.40 -27.54 -0.43
N LYS A 481 3.75 -28.70 -0.65
CA LYS A 481 4.44 -29.94 -1.02
C LYS A 481 5.13 -29.83 -2.37
N ARG A 482 4.45 -29.26 -3.38
CA ARG A 482 5.01 -29.01 -4.71
C ARG A 482 6.27 -28.14 -4.63
N VAL A 483 6.18 -26.97 -3.98
CA VAL A 483 7.30 -26.04 -3.78
C VAL A 483 8.44 -26.70 -3.00
N SER A 484 8.13 -27.52 -1.99
CA SER A 484 9.18 -28.27 -1.28
C SER A 484 9.92 -29.26 -2.19
N ASN A 485 9.19 -29.93 -3.09
CA ASN A 485 9.74 -30.95 -4.00
C ASN A 485 10.50 -30.38 -5.20
N GLU A 486 9.95 -29.36 -5.87
CA GLU A 486 10.56 -28.78 -7.10
C GLU A 486 11.97 -28.25 -6.83
N PHE A 487 12.14 -27.49 -5.75
CA PHE A 487 13.42 -26.92 -5.36
C PHE A 487 14.39 -27.97 -4.78
N ALA A 488 13.90 -29.13 -4.34
CA ALA A 488 14.76 -30.26 -3.96
C ALA A 488 15.27 -31.03 -5.19
N GLY A 489 14.50 -31.04 -6.28
CA GLY A 489 14.83 -31.74 -7.54
C GLY A 489 15.78 -30.97 -8.46
N GLU A 490 15.84 -29.64 -8.39
CA GLU A 490 16.75 -28.80 -9.19
C GLU A 490 18.23 -28.87 -8.73
N LEU A 491 18.53 -29.58 -7.65
CA LEU A 491 19.88 -29.73 -7.08
C LEU A 491 20.66 -30.95 -7.61
N PHE A 492 20.13 -31.69 -8.58
CA PHE A 492 20.78 -32.85 -9.21
C PHE A 492 20.88 -32.75 -10.73
#